data_AF-A0AAE4K334-F1
#
_entry.id   AF-A0AAE4K334-F1
#
_cell.length_a   1.000
_cell.length_b   1.000
_cell.length_c   1.000
_cell.angle_alpha   90.00
_cell.angle_beta   90.00
_cell.angle_gamma   90.00
#
_symmetry.space_group_name_H-M   'P 1'
#
loop_
_entity.id
_entity.type
_entity.pdbx_description
1 polymer ?
#
loop_
_entity_poly.entity_id
_entity_poly.type
_entity_poly.pdbx_seq_one_letter_code
_entity_poly.pdbx_strand_id
1 'polypeptide(L)'
;MSDHITDLIGWGATLILLLTISSQVYEQWRSRSTQGVSHWLFAGQLAASTGFVAYSVLQGDWVFVVSNVFLLFTALLGQVLYLRNRRRQQ
;
A
#
# COMPACT_ATOMS: atom_id res chain seq x y z
N MET A 1 -7.18 8.74 -26.73
CA MET A 1 -6.47 7.49 -26.40
C MET A 1 -7.55 6.42 -26.29
N SER A 2 -7.44 5.26 -26.95
CA SER A 2 -8.46 4.22 -26.82
C SER A 2 -8.54 3.71 -25.38
N ASP A 3 -9.73 3.39 -24.90
CA ASP A 3 -9.97 2.94 -23.51
C ASP A 3 -9.06 1.77 -23.12
N HIS A 4 -8.77 0.87 -24.06
CA HIS A 4 -7.84 -0.24 -23.88
C HIS A 4 -6.40 0.16 -23.54
N ILE A 5 -5.88 1.25 -24.11
CA ILE A 5 -4.51 1.70 -23.81
C ILE A 5 -4.45 2.27 -22.39
N THR A 6 -5.47 3.03 -21.98
CA THR A 6 -5.60 3.58 -20.63
C THR A 6 -5.65 2.45 -19.60
N ASP A 7 -6.46 1.42 -19.83
CA ASP A 7 -6.56 0.25 -18.95
C ASP A 7 -5.23 -0.50 -18.86
N LEU A 8 -4.55 -0.74 -19.99
CA LEU A 8 -3.28 -1.46 -19.99
C LEU A 8 -2.21 -0.74 -19.17
N ILE A 9 -2.12 0.58 -19.32
CA ILE A 9 -1.18 1.41 -18.54
C ILE A 9 -1.55 1.38 -17.05
N GLY A 10 -2.83 1.56 -16.73
CA GLY A 10 -3.33 1.56 -15.36
C GLY A 10 -3.06 0.25 -14.63
N TRP A 11 -3.45 -0.88 -15.23
CA TRP A 11 -3.23 -2.21 -14.67
C TRP A 11 -1.75 -2.59 -14.63
N GLY A 12 -0.97 -2.22 -15.65
CA GLY A 12 0.48 -2.43 -15.68
C GLY A 12 1.18 -1.69 -14.55
N ALA A 13 0.88 -0.40 -14.37
CA ALA A 13 1.41 0.41 -13.27
C ALA A 13 0.98 -0.14 -11.90
N THR A 14 -0.28 -0.56 -11.77
CA THR A 14 -0.80 -1.22 -10.57
C THR A 14 0.03 -2.45 -10.23
N LEU A 15 0.25 -3.36 -11.18
CA LEU A 15 1.01 -4.59 -10.95
C LEU A 15 2.45 -4.31 -10.49
N ILE A 16 3.13 -3.34 -11.10
CA ILE A 16 4.47 -2.92 -10.67
C ILE A 16 4.44 -2.37 -9.24
N LEU A 17 3.45 -1.54 -8.91
CA LEU A 17 3.26 -1.00 -7.56
C LEU A 17 3.04 -2.13 -6.54
N LEU A 18 2.20 -3.11 -6.86
CA LEU A 18 1.92 -4.26 -6.00
C LEU A 18 3.20 -5.05 -5.70
N LEU A 19 3.98 -5.37 -6.72
CA LEU A 19 5.22 -6.14 -6.59
C LEU A 19 6.28 -5.41 -5.74
N THR A 20 6.44 -4.11 -5.97
CA THR A 20 7.44 -3.31 -5.27
C THR A 20 7.09 -3.12 -3.80
N ILE A 21 5.83 -2.78 -3.49
CA ILE A 21 5.37 -2.61 -2.10
C ILE A 21 5.35 -3.94 -1.34
N SER A 22 4.98 -5.04 -1.99
CA SER A 22 5.07 -6.39 -1.40
C SER A 22 6.51 -6.73 -1.00
N SER A 23 7.46 -6.45 -1.89
CA SER A 23 8.89 -6.69 -1.64
C SER A 23 9.39 -5.87 -0.46
N GLN A 24 9.01 -4.60 -0.37
CA GLN A 24 9.36 -3.74 0.76
C GLN A 24 8.82 -4.28 2.10
N VAL A 25 7.56 -4.71 2.15
CA VAL A 25 6.97 -5.29 3.37
C VAL A 25 7.64 -6.60 3.75
N TYR A 26 7.97 -7.44 2.76
CA TYR A 26 8.71 -8.68 2.98
C TYR A 26 10.11 -8.42 3.55
N GLU A 27 10.84 -7.43 3.04
CA GLU A 27 12.15 -7.05 3.57
C GLU A 27 12.09 -6.47 4.98
N GLN A 28 11.08 -5.64 5.28
CA GLN A 28 10.84 -5.17 6.65
C GLN A 28 10.54 -6.33 7.61
N TRP A 29 9.77 -7.32 7.17
CA TRP A 29 9.49 -8.53 7.94
C TRP A 29 10.74 -9.38 8.16
N ARG A 30 11.55 -9.59 7.12
CA ARG A 30 12.76 -10.41 7.17
C ARG A 30 13.87 -9.77 8.01
N SER A 31 14.11 -8.47 7.84
CA SER A 31 15.17 -7.73 8.55
C SER A 31 14.86 -7.50 10.02
N ARG A 32 13.57 -7.55 10.42
CA ARG A 32 13.08 -7.24 11.78
C ARG A 32 13.52 -5.85 12.30
N SER A 33 13.98 -4.98 11.41
CA SER A 33 14.41 -3.63 11.76
C SER A 33 13.24 -2.67 11.65
N THR A 34 13.16 -1.74 12.60
CA THR A 34 12.23 -0.60 12.59
C THR A 34 12.97 0.71 12.41
N GLN A 35 14.30 0.67 12.17
CA GLN A 35 15.09 1.88 11.94
C GLN A 35 14.65 2.56 10.64
N GLY A 36 14.27 3.83 10.74
CA GLY A 36 13.86 4.66 9.60
C GLY A 36 12.36 4.64 9.27
N VAL A 37 11.54 3.81 9.94
CA VAL A 37 10.09 3.73 9.66
C VAL A 37 9.30 4.48 10.73
N SER A 38 8.66 5.60 10.34
CA SER A 38 7.81 6.39 11.23
C SER A 38 6.46 5.74 11.43
N HIS A 39 5.97 5.66 12.67
CA HIS A 39 4.61 5.23 13.00
C HIS A 39 3.54 6.05 12.25
N TRP A 40 3.82 7.33 11.98
CA TRP A 40 2.92 8.21 11.25
C TRP A 40 2.77 7.85 9.77
N LEU A 41 3.76 7.17 9.19
CA LEU A 41 3.73 6.79 7.78
C LEU A 41 2.57 5.83 7.51
N PHE A 42 2.42 4.78 8.32
CA PHE A 42 1.35 3.81 8.13
C PHE A 42 -0.02 4.37 8.50
N ALA A 43 -0.12 5.16 9.58
CA ALA A 43 -1.38 5.81 9.94
C ALA A 43 -1.86 6.78 8.84
N GLY A 44 -0.95 7.58 8.29
CA GLY A 44 -1.25 8.46 7.17
C GLY A 44 -1.65 7.68 5.92
N GLN A 45 -0.96 6.58 5.61
CA GLN A 45 -1.27 5.75 4.45
C GLN A 45 -2.63 5.04 4.59
N LEU A 46 -3.00 4.57 5.79
CA LEU A 46 -4.33 4.04 6.06
C LEU A 46 -5.42 5.08 5.81
N ALA A 47 -5.26 6.29 6.34
CA ALA A 47 -6.22 7.38 6.13
C ALA A 47 -6.33 7.77 4.65
N ALA A 48 -5.18 7.96 3.99
CA ALA A 48 -5.11 8.35 2.58
C ALA A 48 -5.70 7.27 1.66
N SER A 49 -5.30 6.01 1.80
CA SER A 49 -5.82 4.92 0.98
C SER A 49 -7.31 4.70 1.22
N THR A 50 -7.81 4.85 2.45
CA THR A 50 -9.27 4.78 2.71
C THR A 50 -10.02 5.88 1.95
N GLY A 51 -9.51 7.13 2.03
CA GLY A 51 -10.07 8.25 1.29
C GLY A 51 -10.04 8.04 -0.22
N PHE A 52 -8.93 7.53 -0.76
CA PHE A 52 -8.79 7.26 -2.19
C PHE A 52 -9.65 6.10 -2.67
N VAL A 53 -9.88 5.05 -1.86
CA VAL A 53 -10.85 4.00 -2.19
C VAL A 53 -12.25 4.60 -2.29
N ALA A 54 -12.69 5.36 -1.28
CA ALA A 54 -14.00 5.99 -1.30
C ALA A 54 -14.16 6.91 -2.52
N TYR A 55 -13.17 7.77 -2.78
CA TYR A 55 -13.15 8.68 -3.92
C TYR A 55 -13.20 7.94 -5.27
N SER A 56 -12.36 6.91 -5.46
CA SER A 56 -12.28 6.20 -6.74
C SER A 56 -13.50 5.33 -7.03
N VAL A 57 -14.15 4.77 -6.01
CA VAL A 57 -15.45 4.11 -6.16
C VAL A 57 -16.49 5.10 -6.69
N LEU A 58 -16.54 6.32 -6.14
CA LEU A 58 -17.46 7.37 -6.60
C LEU A 58 -17.18 7.81 -8.05
N GLN A 59 -15.91 7.76 -8.46
CA GLN A 59 -15.48 8.11 -9.82
C GLN A 59 -15.64 6.95 -10.83
N GLY A 60 -15.86 5.72 -10.35
CA GLY A 60 -15.89 4.50 -11.19
C GLY A 60 -14.51 4.03 -11.67
N ASP A 61 -13.41 4.53 -11.07
CA ASP A 61 -12.04 4.18 -11.45
C ASP A 61 -11.56 2.92 -10.71
N TRP A 62 -11.86 1.76 -11.30
CA TRP A 62 -11.55 0.46 -10.70
C TRP A 62 -10.06 0.15 -10.57
N VAL A 63 -9.22 0.69 -11.45
CA VAL A 63 -7.76 0.53 -11.35
C VAL A 63 -7.28 1.20 -10.07
N PHE A 64 -7.76 2.42 -9.81
CA PHE A 64 -7.39 3.18 -8.62
C PHE A 64 -8.00 2.58 -7.34
N VAL A 65 -9.22 2.04 -7.41
CA VAL A 65 -9.83 1.29 -6.30
C VAL A 65 -8.95 0.11 -5.90
N VAL A 66 -8.60 -0.77 -6.83
CA VAL A 66 -7.82 -1.99 -6.53
C VAL A 66 -6.44 -1.65 -6.00
N SER A 67 -5.78 -0.67 -6.60
CA SER A 67 -4.47 -0.18 -6.13
C SER A 67 -4.53 0.30 -4.68
N ASN A 68 -5.51 1.15 -4.34
CA ASN A 68 -5.60 1.72 -2.99
C ASN A 68 -6.09 0.72 -1.95
N VAL A 69 -6.97 -0.22 -2.31
CA VAL A 69 -7.33 -1.35 -1.43
C VAL A 69 -6.09 -2.16 -1.07
N PHE A 70 -5.23 -2.46 -2.05
CA PHE A 70 -4.00 -3.17 -1.76
C PHE A 70 -3.05 -2.37 -0.86
N LEU A 71 -2.85 -1.08 -1.15
CA LEU A 71 -2.02 -0.20 -0.32
C LEU A 71 -2.54 -0.12 1.11
N LEU A 72 -3.85 -0.14 1.31
CA LEU A 72 -4.48 -0.19 2.62
C LEU A 72 -4.14 -1.49 3.36
N PHE A 73 -4.22 -2.64 2.68
CA PHE A 73 -3.77 -3.92 3.26
C PHE A 73 -2.28 -3.92 3.60
N THR A 74 -1.42 -3.36 2.74
CA THR A 74 0.01 -3.32 3.04
C THR A 74 0.34 -2.35 4.17
N ALA A 75 -0.38 -1.24 4.29
CA ALA A 75 -0.25 -0.33 5.43
C ALA A 75 -0.68 -1.00 6.75
N LEU A 76 -1.75 -1.80 6.75
CA LEU A 76 -2.15 -2.62 7.90
C LEU A 76 -1.06 -3.61 8.29
N LEU A 77 -0.52 -4.36 7.32
CA LEU A 77 0.55 -5.32 7.56
C LEU A 77 1.81 -4.65 8.10
N GLY A 78 2.23 -3.53 7.50
CA GLY A 78 3.37 -2.72 7.93
C GLY A 78 3.21 -2.20 9.35
N GLN A 79 2.03 -1.69 9.70
CA GLN A 79 1.71 -1.24 11.06
C GLN A 79 1.80 -2.38 12.08
N VAL A 80 1.23 -3.55 11.78
CA VAL A 80 1.31 -4.73 12.66
C VAL A 80 2.75 -5.19 12.84
N LEU A 81 3.52 -5.23 11.75
CA LEU A 81 4.94 -5.57 11.74
C LEU A 81 5.79 -4.63 12.59
N TYR A 82 5.56 -3.32 12.43
CA TYR A 82 6.21 -2.28 13.21
C TYR A 82 5.93 -2.46 14.72
N LEU A 83 4.67 -2.63 15.11
CA LEU A 83 4.28 -2.83 16.50
C LEU A 83 4.90 -4.11 17.09
N ARG A 84 4.93 -5.20 16.31
CA ARG A 84 5.54 -6.47 16.73
C ARG A 84 7.06 -6.34 16.90
N ASN A 85 7.76 -5.69 15.97
CA ASN A 85 9.22 -5.55 16.04
C ASN A 85 9.64 -4.59 17.16
N ARG A 86 8.90 -3.48 17.36
CA ARG A 86 9.13 -2.56 18.47
C ARG A 86 9.02 -3.25 19.84
N ARG A 87 8.00 -4.10 20.04
CA ARG A 87 7.86 -4.89 21.28
C ARG A 87 8.98 -5.89 21.54
N ARG A 88 9.75 -6.28 20.51
CA ARG A 88 10.89 -7.21 20.65
C ARG A 88 12.23 -6.49 20.85
N GLN A 89 12.28 -5.19 20.55
CA GLN A 89 13.47 -4.35 20.74
C GLN A 89 13.45 -3.57 22.07
N GLN A 90 12.29 -3.53 22.75
CA GLN A 90 12.14 -3.08 24.13
C GLN A 90 12.30 -4.26 25.08
#